data_AF-A0A9W9J6D9-F1
#
_entry.id   AF-A0A9W9J6D9-F1
#
_cell.length_a   1.000
_cell.length_b   1.000
_cell.length_c   1.000
_cell.angle_alpha   90.00
_cell.angle_beta   90.00
_cell.angle_gamma   90.00
#
_symmetry.space_group_name_H-M   'P 1'
#
loop_
_entity.id
_entity.type
_entity.pdbx_description
1 polymer ?
#
loop_
_entity_poly.entity_id
_entity_poly.type
_entity_poly.pdbx_seq_one_letter_code
_entity_poly.pdbx_strand_id
1 'polypeptide(L)'
;MIPANNKPSHSMGCRARLDQTSYVMWIFGDIDAETWDDAAVNDMVNELPSNHSPYFAPAIQPTLRTGVDALALGALTFLKRK
;
A
#
# COMPACT_ATOMS: atom_id res chain seq x y z
N MET A 1 14.36 -8.89 -10.22
CA MET A 1 14.64 -9.63 -8.97
C MET A 1 14.89 -8.57 -7.89
N ILE A 2 13.96 -8.39 -6.94
CA ILE A 2 14.11 -7.38 -5.88
C ILE A 2 15.10 -7.93 -4.83
N PRO A 3 16.12 -7.16 -4.38
CA PRO A 3 17.09 -7.60 -3.39
C PRO A 3 16.42 -8.11 -2.10
N ALA A 4 16.98 -9.15 -1.49
CA ALA A 4 16.35 -9.91 -0.40
C ALA A 4 16.24 -9.18 0.96
N ASN A 5 16.87 -8.01 1.12
CA ASN A 5 17.08 -7.39 2.44
C ASN A 5 16.05 -6.33 2.86
N ASN A 6 15.00 -6.08 2.06
CA ASN A 6 13.97 -5.09 2.42
C ASN A 6 12.55 -5.62 2.19
N LYS A 7 12.29 -6.87 2.60
CA LYS A 7 10.95 -7.46 2.53
C LYS A 7 10.19 -7.14 3.83
N PRO A 8 9.18 -6.27 3.81
CA PRO A 8 8.31 -6.09 4.98
C PRO A 8 7.67 -7.43 5.33
N SER A 9 7.63 -7.75 6.63
CA SER A 9 6.92 -8.93 7.14
C SER A 9 5.55 -8.51 7.66
N HIS A 10 4.55 -9.38 7.52
CA HIS A 10 3.21 -9.15 8.07
C HIS A 10 2.60 -10.45 8.58
N SER A 11 1.74 -10.36 9.60
CA SER A 11 1.12 -11.53 10.25
C SER A 11 -0.06 -12.11 9.48
N MET A 12 -0.71 -11.36 8.57
CA MET A 12 -1.90 -11.85 7.84
C MET A 12 -1.62 -13.12 7.03
N GLY A 13 -0.41 -13.32 6.50
CA GLY A 13 -0.06 -14.54 5.77
C GLY A 13 -0.03 -15.77 6.68
N CYS A 14 0.40 -15.59 7.94
CA CYS A 14 0.34 -16.66 8.94
C CYS A 14 -1.11 -17.02 9.26
N ARG A 15 -1.99 -16.03 9.41
CA ARG A 15 -3.41 -16.27 9.72
C ARG A 15 -4.13 -16.99 8.56
N ALA A 16 -3.96 -16.50 7.34
CA ALA A 16 -4.59 -17.09 6.16
C ALA A 16 -4.13 -18.55 5.93
N ARG A 17 -2.86 -18.86 6.22
CA ARG A 17 -2.33 -20.24 6.19
C ARG A 17 -3.02 -21.15 7.20
N LEU A 18 -3.19 -20.70 8.44
CA LEU A 18 -3.87 -21.50 9.48
C LEU A 18 -5.32 -21.78 9.12
N ASP A 19 -6.01 -20.78 8.58
CA ASP A 19 -7.43 -20.87 8.22
C ASP A 19 -7.66 -21.49 6.82
N GLN A 20 -6.58 -21.93 6.13
CA GLN A 20 -6.62 -22.45 4.75
C GLN A 20 -7.41 -21.54 3.77
N THR A 21 -7.32 -20.23 3.99
CA THR A 21 -8.08 -19.23 3.24
C THR A 21 -7.15 -18.46 2.31
N SER A 22 -7.63 -18.16 1.10
CA SER A 22 -6.88 -17.30 0.16
C SER A 22 -6.90 -15.85 0.65
N TYR A 23 -5.75 -15.17 0.57
CA TYR A 23 -5.65 -13.77 0.92
C TYR A 23 -4.88 -13.00 -0.15
N VAL A 24 -5.16 -11.71 -0.25
CA VAL A 24 -4.44 -10.75 -1.09
C VAL A 24 -4.23 -9.49 -0.27
N MET A 25 -3.07 -8.86 -0.43
CA MET A 25 -2.75 -7.58 0.19
C MET A 25 -2.47 -6.55 -0.91
N TRP A 26 -3.02 -5.36 -0.71
CA TRP A 26 -2.93 -4.25 -1.64
C TRP A 26 -2.18 -3.13 -0.92
N ILE A 27 -1.35 -2.40 -1.66
CA ILE A 27 -0.64 -1.22 -1.16
C ILE A 27 -0.98 -0.08 -2.12
N PHE A 28 -1.29 1.07 -1.56
CA PHE A 28 -1.59 2.29 -2.32
C PHE A 28 -0.45 3.29 -2.11
N GLY A 29 -0.22 4.13 -3.11
CA GLY A 29 0.69 5.26 -2.99
C GLY A 29 0.13 6.30 -2.02
N ASP A 30 1.04 6.98 -1.35
CA ASP A 30 0.75 7.90 -0.25
C ASP A 30 1.58 9.20 -0.32
N ILE A 31 2.39 9.34 -1.36
CA ILE A 31 3.14 10.55 -1.68
C ILE A 31 2.26 11.47 -2.54
N ASP A 32 2.38 12.78 -2.32
CA ASP A 32 1.77 13.80 -3.16
C ASP A 32 2.21 13.65 -4.64
N ALA A 33 1.29 13.89 -5.58
CA ALA A 33 1.52 13.61 -6.99
C ALA A 33 2.65 14.47 -7.59
N GLU A 34 2.70 15.77 -7.27
CA GLU A 34 3.73 16.66 -7.77
C GLU A 34 5.10 16.26 -7.19
N THR A 35 5.14 15.92 -5.90
CA THR A 35 6.37 15.47 -5.23
C THR A 35 6.90 14.16 -5.82
N TRP A 36 6.00 13.21 -6.14
CA TRP A 36 6.37 11.96 -6.79
C TRP A 36 6.90 12.19 -8.21
N ASP A 37 6.19 13.00 -9.01
CA ASP A 37 6.56 13.28 -10.40
C ASP A 37 7.93 14.00 -10.47
N ASP A 38 8.16 14.98 -9.59
CA ASP A 38 9.45 15.67 -9.49
C ASP A 38 10.58 14.68 -9.12
N ALA A 39 10.36 13.82 -8.12
CA ALA A 39 11.35 12.81 -7.74
C ALA A 39 11.61 11.80 -8.85
N ALA A 40 10.58 11.42 -9.62
CA ALA A 40 10.71 10.50 -10.75
C ALA A 40 11.49 11.11 -11.91
N VAL A 41 11.23 12.38 -12.25
CA VAL A 41 11.97 13.10 -13.30
C VAL A 41 13.46 13.25 -12.95
N ASN A 42 13.76 13.42 -11.66
CA ASN A 42 15.13 13.61 -11.17
C ASN A 42 15.83 12.32 -10.72
N ASP A 43 15.22 11.13 -10.90
CA ASP A 43 15.73 9.84 -10.43
C ASP A 43 16.01 9.76 -8.90
N MET A 44 15.25 10.53 -8.12
CA MET A 44 15.37 10.66 -6.66
C MET A 44 14.26 9.92 -5.89
N VAL A 45 13.51 9.03 -6.53
CA VAL A 45 12.37 8.31 -5.90
C VAL A 45 12.80 7.53 -4.65
N ASN A 46 14.02 6.98 -4.62
CA ASN A 46 14.55 6.24 -3.47
C ASN A 46 14.91 7.13 -2.27
N GLU A 47 14.92 8.45 -2.44
CA GLU A 47 15.19 9.41 -1.37
C GLU A 47 13.90 9.88 -0.67
N LEU A 48 12.74 9.58 -1.25
CA LEU A 48 11.45 9.91 -0.65
C LEU A 48 11.28 9.20 0.71
N PRO A 49 10.75 9.88 1.74
CA PRO A 49 10.48 9.24 3.03
C PRO A 49 9.56 8.04 2.88
N SER A 50 10.00 6.88 3.35
CA SER A 50 9.20 5.65 3.37
C SER A 50 8.76 5.29 4.79
N ASN A 51 7.92 4.26 4.90
CA ASN A 51 7.61 3.59 6.18
C ASN A 51 8.89 3.41 7.03
N HIS A 52 8.77 3.66 8.34
CA HIS A 52 9.85 3.70 9.34
C HIS A 52 10.81 4.90 9.31
N SER A 53 10.63 5.85 8.37
CA SER A 53 11.32 7.15 8.44
C SER A 53 10.64 8.09 9.45
N PRO A 54 11.38 8.89 10.24
CA PRO A 54 10.80 9.93 11.09
C PRO A 54 10.17 11.10 10.29
N TYR A 55 10.47 11.19 8.99
CA TYR A 55 9.93 12.19 8.07
C TYR A 55 8.76 11.67 7.24
N PHE A 56 8.31 10.44 7.48
CA PHE A 56 7.21 9.85 6.75
C PHE A 56 5.89 10.51 7.13
N ALA A 57 5.34 11.27 6.19
CA ALA A 57 4.08 12.00 6.33
C ALA A 57 3.22 11.77 5.08
N PRO A 58 2.38 10.72 5.07
CA PRO A 58 1.56 10.42 3.91
C PRO A 58 0.54 11.53 3.63
N ALA A 59 0.33 11.85 2.36
CA ALA A 59 -0.72 12.78 1.94
C ALA A 59 -2.07 12.24 2.38
N ILE A 60 -2.85 13.03 3.14
CA ILE A 60 -4.14 12.56 3.69
C ILE A 60 -5.12 12.24 2.56
N GLN A 61 -5.21 13.14 1.57
CA GLN A 61 -5.98 12.93 0.35
C GLN A 61 -5.03 13.03 -0.85
N PRO A 62 -5.19 12.16 -1.87
CA PRO A 62 -6.28 11.20 -2.05
C PRO A 62 -6.12 9.86 -1.31
N THR A 63 -5.01 9.63 -0.61
CA THR A 63 -4.64 8.33 -0.01
C THR A 63 -5.73 7.68 0.83
N LEU A 64 -6.28 8.42 1.80
CA LEU A 64 -7.29 7.87 2.71
C LEU A 64 -8.57 7.50 1.95
N ARG A 65 -8.99 8.33 1.00
CA ARG A 65 -10.16 8.04 0.16
C ARG A 65 -9.92 6.81 -0.70
N THR A 66 -8.77 6.71 -1.37
CA THR A 66 -8.42 5.54 -2.19
C THR A 66 -8.44 4.26 -1.38
N GLY A 67 -7.90 4.27 -0.16
CA GLY A 67 -7.92 3.10 0.72
C GLY A 67 -9.33 2.67 1.12
N VAL A 68 -10.18 3.63 1.51
CA VAL A 68 -11.58 3.35 1.88
C VAL A 68 -12.39 2.85 0.69
N ASP A 69 -12.26 3.51 -0.47
CA ASP A 69 -12.97 3.14 -1.70
C ASP A 69 -12.56 1.73 -2.16
N ALA A 70 -11.27 1.39 -2.07
CA ALA A 70 -10.78 0.06 -2.43
C ALA A 70 -11.30 -1.03 -1.48
N LEU A 71 -11.31 -0.79 -0.16
CA LEU A 71 -11.87 -1.73 0.81
C LEU A 71 -13.37 -1.94 0.61
N ALA A 72 -14.12 -0.86 0.40
CA ALA A 72 -15.55 -0.92 0.14
C ALA A 72 -15.85 -1.66 -1.18
N LEU A 73 -15.14 -1.34 -2.26
CA LEU A 73 -15.30 -2.00 -3.55
C LEU A 73 -14.94 -3.48 -3.48
N GLY A 74 -13.85 -3.83 -2.79
CA GLY A 74 -13.42 -5.20 -2.56
C GLY A 74 -14.51 -6.00 -1.83
N ALA A 75 -15.02 -5.48 -0.71
CA ALA A 75 -16.10 -6.12 0.04
C ALA A 75 -17.38 -6.26 -0.79
N LEU A 76 -17.82 -5.20 -1.46
CA LEU A 76 -19.04 -5.20 -2.28
C LEU A 76 -18.93 -6.12 -3.50
N THR A 77 -17.73 -6.43 -4.00
CA THR A 77 -17.55 -7.41 -5.07
C THR A 77 -17.97 -8.82 -4.64
N PHE A 78 -17.80 -9.17 -3.36
CA PHE A 78 -18.16 -10.50 -2.83
C PHE A 78 -19.48 -10.52 -2.05
N LEU A 79 -19.86 -9.40 -1.43
CA LEU A 79 -21.05 -9.31 -0.56
C LEU A 79 -22.31 -8.81 -1.28
N LYS A 80 -22.22 -8.45 -2.56
CA LYS A 80 -23.41 -8.09 -3.35
C LYS A 80 -24.41 -9.24 -3.30
N ARG A 81 -25.57 -8.98 -2.69
CA ARG A 81 -26.75 -9.84 -2.79
C ARG A 81 -27.10 -9.98 -4.27
N LYS A 82 -27.36 -11.22 -4.70
CA LYS A 82 -28.10 -11.45 -5.94
C LYS A 82 -29.50 -10.88 -5.82
#